data_AF-A0A1C5PL85-F1
#
_entry.id   AF-A0A1C5PL85-F1
#
_cell.length_a   1.000
_cell.length_b   1.000
_cell.length_c   1.000
_cell.angle_alpha   90.00
_cell.angle_beta   90.00
_cell.angle_gamma   90.00
#
_symmetry.space_group_name_H-M   'P 1'
#
loop_
_entity.id
_entity.type
_entity.pdbx_description
1 polymer ?
#
loop_
_entity_poly.entity_id
_entity_poly.type
_entity_poly.pdbx_seq_one_letter_code
_entity_poly.pdbx_strand_id
1 'polypeptide(L)' 'MLEQIEMLIDFFEKRENIMIDFDESAFENIVEKIVVIDQYELEFHLIGGLKFKENI' A
#
# COMPACT_ATOMS: atom_id res chain seq x y z
N MET A 1 -4.36 -13.64 -6.55
CA MET A 1 -5.12 -12.37 -6.68
C MET A 1 -6.05 -12.18 -5.49
N LEU A 2 -7.05 -13.04 -5.28
CA LEU A 2 -7.95 -12.93 -4.11
C LEU A 2 -7.21 -13.11 -2.78
N GLU A 3 -6.32 -14.12 -2.69
CA GLU A 3 -5.51 -14.38 -1.50
C GLU A 3 -4.62 -13.20 -1.07
N GLN A 4 -4.11 -12.40 -2.02
CA GLN A 4 -3.29 -11.22 -1.71
C GLN A 4 -4.12 -10.07 -1.13
N ILE A 5 -5.36 -9.94 -1.61
CA ILE A 5 -6.32 -8.96 -1.08
C ILE A 5 -6.80 -9.40 0.31
N GLU A 6 -7.02 -10.70 0.52
CA GLU A 6 -7.35 -11.25 1.84
C GLU A 6 -6.22 -11.01 2.85
N MET A 7 -4.95 -11.17 2.45
CA MET A 7 -3.81 -10.81 3.30
C MET A 7 -3.77 -9.33 3.67
N LEU A 8 -4.13 -8.42 2.75
CA LEU A 8 -4.24 -6.98 3.05
C LEU A 8 -5.33 -6.72 4.08
N ILE A 9 -6.51 -7.32 3.91
CA ILE A 9 -7.64 -7.14 4.82
C ILE A 9 -7.27 -7.62 6.23
N ASP A 10 -6.73 -8.84 6.33
CA ASP A 10 -6.26 -9.43 7.58
C ASP A 10 -5.21 -8.56 8.28
N PHE A 11 -4.33 -7.93 7.50
CA PHE A 11 -3.27 -7.08 7.98
C PHE A 11 -3.79 -5.78 8.60
N PHE A 12 -4.80 -5.15 7.99
CA PHE A 12 -5.41 -3.93 8.50
C PHE A 12 -6.37 -4.20 9.66
N GLU A 13 -7.17 -5.27 9.62
CA GLU A 13 -8.13 -5.60 10.70
C GLU A 13 -7.44 -5.94 12.03
N LYS A 14 -6.23 -6.54 11.98
CA LYS A 14 -5.46 -6.88 13.19
C LYS A 14 -4.80 -5.69 13.87
N ARG A 15 -4.84 -4.50 13.26
CA ARG A 15 -4.23 -3.28 13.81
C ARG A 15 -5.29 -2.46 14.53
N GLU A 16 -5.21 -2.40 15.86
CA GLU A 16 -6.09 -1.55 16.69
C GLU A 16 -5.96 -0.05 16.34
N ASN A 17 -4.81 0.36 15.80
CA ASN A 17 -4.44 1.74 15.54
C ASN A 17 -3.81 1.87 14.15
N ILE A 18 -4.65 1.82 13.12
CA ILE A 18 -4.22 2.09 11.74
C ILE A 18 -3.94 3.59 11.63
N MET A 19 -2.77 3.98 11.09
CA MET A 19 -2.38 5.37 10.79
C MET A 19 -1.92 6.28 11.95
N ILE A 20 -1.49 5.76 13.10
CA ILE A 20 -0.85 6.63 14.12
C ILE A 20 0.60 6.96 13.74
N ASP A 21 1.33 5.98 13.21
CA ASP A 21 2.73 6.11 12.78
C ASP A 21 2.95 5.39 11.44
N PHE A 22 3.98 5.81 10.71
CA PHE A 22 4.45 5.11 9.51
C PHE A 22 5.11 3.79 9.90
N ASP A 23 4.59 2.69 9.38
CA ASP A 23 5.16 1.35 9.55
C ASP A 23 5.90 0.94 8.28
N GLU A 24 7.23 1.02 8.34
CA GLU A 24 8.11 0.69 7.21
C GLU A 24 7.95 -0.77 6.77
N SER A 25 7.83 -1.71 7.71
CA SER A 25 7.65 -3.13 7.41
C SER A 25 6.29 -3.38 6.73
N ALA A 26 5.24 -2.69 7.19
CA ALA A 26 3.94 -2.72 6.51
C ALA A 26 4.05 -2.27 5.06
N PHE A 27 4.73 -1.15 4.86
CA PHE A 27 4.87 -0.53 3.56
C PHE A 27 5.66 -1.41 2.60
N GLU A 28 6.80 -1.96 3.02
CA GLU A 28 7.62 -2.89 2.23
C GLU A 28 6.86 -4.15 1.82
N ASN A 29 5.99 -4.67 2.69
CA ASN A 29 5.21 -5.89 2.40
C ASN A 29 4.02 -5.65 1.46
N ILE A 30 3.52 -4.40 1.37
CA ILE A 30 2.30 -4.07 0.62
C ILE A 30 2.61 -3.46 -0.75
N VAL A 31 3.68 -2.67 -0.87
CA VAL A 31 4.03 -1.93 -2.09
C VAL A 31 4.95 -2.77 -2.98
N GLU A 32 4.49 -3.12 -4.17
CA GLU A 32 5.28 -3.85 -5.17
C GLU A 32 6.15 -2.90 -6.01
N LYS A 33 5.63 -1.72 -6.34
CA LYS A 33 6.32 -0.75 -7.20
C LYS A 33 5.81 0.66 -6.94
N ILE A 34 6.71 1.63 -7.02
CA ILE A 34 6.38 3.05 -7.06
C ILE A 34 6.79 3.58 -8.44
N VAL A 35 5.88 4.26 -9.12
CA VAL A 35 6.13 4.93 -10.40
C VAL A 35 6.06 6.43 -10.18
N VAL A 36 7.14 7.13 -10.53
CA VAL A 36 7.11 8.59 -10.64
C VAL A 36 6.41 8.93 -11.95
N ILE A 37 5.22 9.53 -11.87
CA ILE A 37 4.47 9.94 -13.06
C ILE A 37 5.00 11.30 -13.53
N ASP A 38 5.08 12.26 -12.61
CA ASP A 38 5.72 13.55 -12.81
C ASP A 38 6.21 14.15 -11.49
N GLN A 39 6.53 15.45 -11.47
CA GLN A 39 7.06 16.15 -10.31
C GLN A 39 6.05 16.37 -9.17
N TYR A 40 4.76 16.09 -9.41
CA TYR A 40 3.66 16.27 -8.46
C TYR A 40 2.83 15.00 -8.26
N GLU A 41 3.04 13.93 -9.03
CA GLU A 41 2.23 12.71 -8.94
C GLU A 41 3.09 11.43 -8.86
N LEU A 42 2.74 10.57 -7.89
CA LEU A 42 3.23 9.20 -7.76
C LEU A 42 2.10 8.21 -8.01
N GLU A 43 2.43 7.05 -8.57
CA GLU A 43 1.53 5.90 -8.64
C GLU A 43 2.14 4.71 -7.88
N PHE A 44 1.45 4.26 -6.84
CA PHE A 44 1.77 3.08 -6.04
C PHE A 44 1.06 1.86 -6.61
N HIS A 45 1.83 0.81 -6.89
CA HIS A 45 1.30 -0.51 -7.24
C HIS A 45 1.42 -1.37 -6.00
N LEU A 46 0.29 -1.84 -5.49
CA LEU A 46 0.24 -2.70 -4.30
C LEU A 46 0.01 -4.16 -4.71
N ILE A 47 0.25 -5.05 -3.75
CA ILE A 47 -0.08 -6.47 -3.90
C ILE A 47 -1.54 -6.67 -4.34
N GLY A 48 -1.77 -7.69 -5.16
CA GLY A 48 -3.09 -7.96 -5.73
C GLY A 48 -3.44 -7.09 -6.94
N GLY A 49 -2.49 -6.31 -7.46
CA GLY A 49 -2.66 -5.50 -8.68
C GLY A 49 -3.41 -4.19 -8.47
N LEU A 50 -3.60 -3.77 -7.21
CA LEU A 50 -4.21 -2.49 -6.88
C LEU A 50 -3.25 -1.35 -7.22
N LYS A 51 -3.81 -0.23 -7.69
CA LYS A 51 -3.03 0.96 -8.05
C LYS A 51 -3.67 2.20 -7.47
N PHE A 52 -2.85 3.05 -6.86
CA PHE A 52 -3.27 4.30 -6.25
C PHE A 52 -2.37 5.43 -6.72
N LYS A 53 -2.96 6.60 -6.95
CA LYS A 53 -2.23 7.81 -7.28
C LYS A 53 -2.26 8.77 -6.11
N GLU A 54 -1.13 9.40 -5.84
CA GLU A 54 -0.97 10.38 -4.77
C GLU A 54 -0.31 11.63 -5.32
N ASN A 55 -0.79 12.79 -4.87
CA ASN A 55 -0.15 14.06 -5.17
C ASN A 55 0.84 14.41 -4.05
N ILE A 56 2.04 14.86 -4.42
CA ILE A 56 3.14 15.21 -3.52
C ILE A 56 3.18 16.71 -3.22
#